data_AF-A0A7W0WGP2-F1
#
_entry.id   AF-A0A7W0WGP2-F1
#
_cell.length_a   1.000
_cell.length_b   1.000
_cell.length_c   1.000
_cell.angle_alpha   90.00
_cell.angle_beta   90.00
_cell.angle_gamma   90.00
#
_symmetry.space_group_name_H-M   'P 1'
#
loop_
_entity.id
_entity.type
_entity.pdbx_description
1 polymer ?
#
loop_
_entity_poly.entity_id
_entity_poly.type
_entity_poly.pdbx_seq_one_letter_code
_entity_poly.pdbx_strand_id
1 'polypeptide(L)'
;GDEIPLDYDAMLAKLIVSAKDRQAAVRRLRRALADYEILGPSSNLPLLRRIATHPAFEAGETTTRFLQENSLTEPQPARPVPREALLLASAAELHCIPASSDPFAAGPWRLLGATILDYEGHSVEAERAGPGRFRITAEGEESIVEVLHYGEGHIRTLIDDEPAEAGILLDALEVLVSLRGETHTLRKPTPPAVDETGPGADAAVSLTAPMPGTVVKVLVLEGQEVEEGQLLLVLEAMKMEQPVSAPHAGVVHSLPFDEGSLVPGGAVLVEVHETQSG
;
A
#
# COMPACT_ATOMS: atom_id res chain seq x y z
N GLY A 1 10.71 7.44 6.72
CA GLY A 1 11.50 7.70 5.51
C GLY A 1 11.32 9.14 5.11
N ASP A 2 11.94 9.53 4.00
CA ASP A 2 11.87 10.88 3.44
C ASP A 2 10.91 10.93 2.24
N GLU A 3 10.34 12.09 1.97
CA GLU A 3 9.45 12.33 0.82
C GLU A 3 10.27 12.74 -0.42
N ILE A 4 9.85 12.28 -1.60
CA ILE A 4 10.44 12.69 -2.88
C ILE A 4 9.50 13.71 -3.51
N PRO A 5 9.80 15.02 -3.40
CA PRO A 5 8.90 16.05 -3.89
C PRO A 5 8.96 16.15 -5.43
N LEU A 6 7.83 16.56 -6.03
CA LEU A 6 7.61 16.55 -7.48
C LEU A 6 8.37 17.65 -8.24
N ASP A 7 8.97 18.60 -7.55
CA ASP A 7 9.66 19.77 -8.12
C ASP A 7 11.11 19.47 -8.56
N TYR A 8 11.62 18.26 -8.34
CA TYR A 8 12.97 17.84 -8.72
C TYR A 8 13.00 16.65 -9.69
N ASP A 9 14.20 16.33 -10.18
CA ASP A 9 14.48 15.14 -10.99
C ASP A 9 14.08 13.85 -10.22
N ALA A 10 13.42 12.92 -10.90
CA ALA A 10 13.00 11.63 -10.37
C ALA A 10 14.19 10.68 -10.01
N MET A 11 15.42 11.05 -10.32
CA MET A 11 16.61 10.27 -10.00
C MET A 11 16.90 10.25 -8.49
N LEU A 12 16.61 9.11 -7.85
CA LEU A 12 16.85 8.90 -6.41
C LEU A 12 18.33 8.69 -6.08
N ALA A 13 19.05 7.91 -6.88
CA ALA A 13 20.43 7.53 -6.59
C ALA A 13 21.20 7.10 -7.85
N LYS A 14 22.53 7.08 -7.74
CA LYS A 14 23.44 6.48 -8.73
C LYS A 14 24.21 5.33 -8.08
N LEU A 15 23.89 4.10 -8.47
CA LEU A 15 24.66 2.93 -8.06
C LEU A 15 25.85 2.72 -9.02
N ILE A 16 27.06 2.95 -8.53
CA ILE A 16 28.31 2.81 -9.30
C ILE A 16 29.14 1.66 -8.72
N VAL A 17 29.58 0.74 -9.58
CA VAL A 17 30.50 -0.33 -9.20
C VAL A 17 31.79 -0.26 -10.01
N SER A 18 32.88 -0.71 -9.41
CA SER A 18 34.18 -0.83 -10.08
C SER A 18 34.83 -2.17 -9.74
N ALA A 19 35.55 -2.73 -10.71
CA ALA A 19 36.31 -3.96 -10.61
C ALA A 19 37.43 -3.98 -11.65
N LYS A 20 38.31 -5.00 -11.58
CA LYS A 20 39.46 -5.18 -12.48
C LYS A 20 39.09 -5.44 -13.95
N ASP A 21 37.91 -6.02 -14.20
CA ASP A 21 37.42 -6.39 -15.52
C ASP A 21 35.89 -6.29 -15.57
N ARG A 22 35.33 -6.30 -16.79
CA ARG A 22 33.88 -6.15 -17.03
C ARG A 22 33.08 -7.25 -16.33
N GLN A 23 33.50 -8.50 -16.43
CA GLN A 23 32.76 -9.62 -15.86
C GLN A 23 32.68 -9.50 -14.33
N ALA A 24 33.76 -9.11 -13.68
CA ALA A 24 33.79 -8.83 -12.24
C ALA A 24 32.91 -7.63 -11.87
N ALA A 25 32.90 -6.57 -12.69
CA ALA A 25 32.04 -5.42 -12.48
C ALA A 25 30.55 -5.79 -12.61
N VAL A 26 30.17 -6.58 -13.63
CA VAL A 26 28.80 -7.06 -13.83
C VAL A 26 28.36 -7.96 -12.66
N ARG A 27 29.21 -8.89 -12.21
CA ARG A 27 28.91 -9.70 -11.01
C ARG A 27 28.69 -8.84 -9.77
N ARG A 28 29.53 -7.81 -9.57
CA ARG A 28 29.39 -6.87 -8.46
C ARG A 28 28.11 -6.03 -8.58
N LEU A 29 27.75 -5.59 -9.80
CA LEU A 29 26.53 -4.85 -10.08
C LEU A 29 25.29 -5.71 -9.77
N ARG A 30 25.27 -6.98 -10.22
CA ARG A 30 24.18 -7.92 -9.94
C ARG A 30 23.96 -8.08 -8.44
N ARG A 31 25.04 -8.29 -7.67
CA ARG A 31 24.96 -8.41 -6.21
C ARG A 31 24.48 -7.11 -5.57
N ALA A 32 25.07 -5.97 -5.94
CA ALA A 32 24.68 -4.68 -5.39
C ALA A 32 23.21 -4.34 -5.70
N LEU A 33 22.71 -4.68 -6.88
CA LEU A 33 21.29 -4.52 -7.24
C LEU A 33 20.39 -5.53 -6.52
N ALA A 34 20.85 -6.75 -6.25
CA ALA A 34 20.08 -7.72 -5.46
C ALA A 34 19.87 -7.22 -4.02
N ASP A 35 20.93 -6.65 -3.42
CA ASP A 35 20.92 -6.11 -2.06
C ASP A 35 20.27 -4.71 -1.95
N TYR A 36 19.98 -4.05 -3.08
CA TYR A 36 19.38 -2.71 -3.08
C TYR A 36 17.88 -2.78 -2.83
N GLU A 37 17.35 -2.03 -1.88
CA GLU A 37 15.92 -2.01 -1.58
C GLU A 37 15.36 -0.58 -1.64
N ILE A 38 14.19 -0.43 -2.26
CA ILE A 38 13.44 0.82 -2.32
C ILE A 38 11.98 0.44 -2.07
N LEU A 39 11.44 0.86 -0.93
CA LEU A 39 10.05 0.64 -0.53
C LEU A 39 9.31 1.97 -0.53
N GLY A 40 8.09 1.98 -1.08
CA GLY A 40 7.25 3.18 -1.21
C GLY A 40 7.15 3.67 -2.65
N PRO A 41 8.14 4.45 -3.16
CA PRO A 41 8.04 5.01 -4.49
C PRO A 41 8.23 3.93 -5.58
N SER A 42 7.56 4.13 -6.70
CA SER A 42 7.81 3.35 -7.92
C SER A 42 9.25 3.57 -8.39
N SER A 43 9.96 2.50 -8.72
CA SER A 43 11.36 2.57 -9.15
C SER A 43 11.65 1.72 -10.37
N ASN A 44 12.71 2.07 -11.10
CA ASN A 44 13.22 1.29 -12.22
C ASN A 44 14.13 0.12 -11.78
N LEU A 45 14.23 -0.16 -10.48
CA LEU A 45 15.10 -1.19 -9.94
C LEU A 45 14.83 -2.60 -10.54
N PRO A 46 13.57 -3.04 -10.76
CA PRO A 46 13.30 -4.31 -11.45
C PRO A 46 13.87 -4.35 -12.88
N LEU A 47 13.79 -3.23 -13.62
CA LEU A 47 14.37 -3.12 -14.96
C LEU A 47 15.90 -3.18 -14.90
N LEU A 48 16.54 -2.47 -13.96
CA LEU A 48 17.99 -2.50 -13.79
C LEU A 48 18.50 -3.90 -13.45
N ARG A 49 17.79 -4.64 -12.59
CA ARG A 49 18.08 -6.05 -12.29
C ARG A 49 18.03 -6.91 -13.55
N ARG A 50 16.98 -6.78 -14.36
CA ARG A 50 16.83 -7.48 -15.65
C ARG A 50 17.95 -7.17 -16.63
N ILE A 51 18.32 -5.89 -16.78
CA ILE A 51 19.43 -5.49 -17.63
C ILE A 51 20.72 -6.13 -17.13
N ALA A 52 21.01 -6.04 -15.84
CA ALA A 52 22.25 -6.56 -15.25
C ALA A 52 22.35 -8.09 -15.38
N THR A 53 21.25 -8.84 -15.32
CA THR A 53 21.22 -10.30 -15.48
C THR A 53 21.16 -10.76 -16.94
N HIS A 54 20.91 -9.86 -17.90
CA HIS A 54 20.79 -10.22 -19.31
C HIS A 54 22.14 -10.69 -19.92
N PRO A 55 22.19 -11.82 -20.66
CA PRO A 55 23.43 -12.34 -21.24
C PRO A 55 24.15 -11.36 -22.17
N ALA A 56 23.40 -10.67 -23.05
CA ALA A 56 23.99 -9.68 -23.96
C ALA A 56 24.57 -8.46 -23.21
N PHE A 57 24.01 -8.09 -22.05
CA PHE A 57 24.61 -7.05 -21.21
C PHE A 57 25.94 -7.53 -20.62
N GLU A 58 25.99 -8.77 -20.14
CA GLU A 58 27.23 -9.37 -19.62
C GLU A 58 28.32 -9.44 -20.70
N ALA A 59 27.96 -9.84 -21.92
CA ALA A 59 28.85 -9.88 -23.08
C ALA A 59 29.30 -8.50 -23.59
N GLY A 60 28.60 -7.43 -23.22
CA GLY A 60 28.87 -6.07 -23.71
C GLY A 60 28.26 -5.79 -25.09
N GLU A 61 27.33 -6.62 -25.53
CA GLU A 61 26.59 -6.51 -26.78
C GLU A 61 25.43 -5.52 -26.62
N THR A 62 25.74 -4.29 -26.23
CA THR A 62 24.74 -3.25 -25.95
C THR A 62 24.75 -2.19 -27.06
N THR A 63 23.62 -2.05 -27.76
CA THR A 63 23.37 -0.99 -28.74
C THR A 63 22.50 0.12 -28.12
N THR A 64 22.31 1.24 -28.83
CA THR A 64 21.33 2.27 -28.43
C THR A 64 19.88 1.79 -28.49
N ARG A 65 19.62 0.61 -29.09
CA ARG A 65 18.31 -0.03 -29.20
C ARG A 65 18.17 -1.28 -28.33
N PHE A 66 19.15 -1.54 -27.46
CA PHE A 66 19.27 -2.76 -26.66
C PHE A 66 17.98 -3.11 -25.90
N LEU A 67 17.31 -2.12 -25.30
CA LEU A 67 16.09 -2.36 -24.53
C LEU A 67 14.93 -2.84 -25.40
N GLN A 68 14.77 -2.27 -26.60
CA GLN A 68 13.74 -2.68 -27.55
C GLN A 68 14.07 -4.04 -28.18
N GLU A 69 15.34 -4.25 -28.57
CA GLU A 69 15.81 -5.48 -29.23
C GLU A 69 15.70 -6.72 -28.32
N ASN A 70 15.74 -6.52 -27.00
CA ASN A 70 15.63 -7.60 -26.01
C ASN A 70 14.30 -7.59 -25.24
N SER A 71 13.28 -6.86 -25.71
CA SER A 71 11.96 -6.76 -25.07
C SER A 71 12.02 -6.43 -23.56
N LEU A 72 12.97 -5.58 -23.17
CA LEU A 72 13.20 -5.27 -21.75
C LEU A 72 12.23 -4.23 -21.19
N THR A 73 11.54 -3.47 -22.04
CA THR A 73 10.57 -2.45 -21.63
C THR A 73 9.15 -2.97 -21.41
N GLU A 74 8.87 -4.22 -21.79
CA GLU A 74 7.54 -4.79 -21.64
C GLU A 74 7.18 -4.99 -20.15
N PRO A 75 5.94 -4.63 -19.74
CA PRO A 75 5.45 -4.91 -18.40
C PRO A 75 5.55 -6.40 -18.10
N GLN A 76 6.10 -6.74 -16.94
CA GLN A 76 6.12 -8.12 -16.49
C GLN A 76 4.76 -8.46 -15.86
N PRO A 77 4.24 -9.68 -16.08
CA PRO A 77 3.06 -10.12 -15.36
C PRO A 77 3.34 -10.08 -13.85
N ALA A 78 2.31 -9.72 -13.07
CA ALA A 78 2.39 -9.78 -11.63
C ALA A 78 2.76 -11.21 -11.22
N ARG A 79 3.82 -11.36 -10.43
CA ARG A 79 4.17 -12.65 -9.85
C ARG A 79 3.26 -12.92 -8.66
N PRO A 80 2.90 -14.20 -8.42
CA PRO A 80 2.15 -14.55 -7.23
C PRO A 80 2.95 -14.15 -5.99
N VAL A 81 2.26 -13.70 -4.95
CA VAL A 81 2.90 -13.39 -3.68
C VAL A 81 3.35 -14.71 -3.04
N PRO A 82 4.64 -14.88 -2.71
CA PRO A 82 5.10 -16.11 -2.05
C PRO A 82 4.55 -16.18 -0.63
N ARG A 83 4.23 -17.40 -0.16
CA ARG A 83 3.79 -17.66 1.22
C ARG A 83 4.69 -17.01 2.27
N GLU A 84 6.02 -17.04 2.06
CA GLU A 84 6.99 -16.40 2.95
C GLU A 84 6.74 -14.89 3.11
N ALA A 85 6.33 -14.19 2.05
CA ALA A 85 5.98 -12.77 2.15
C ALA A 85 4.69 -12.55 2.96
N LEU A 86 3.70 -13.44 2.83
CA LEU A 86 2.49 -13.41 3.69
C LEU A 86 2.85 -13.58 5.17
N LEU A 87 3.69 -14.57 5.49
CA LEU A 87 4.15 -14.82 6.85
C LEU A 87 4.88 -13.61 7.44
N LEU A 88 5.79 -13.00 6.68
CA LEU A 88 6.59 -11.85 7.12
C LEU A 88 5.73 -10.58 7.30
N ALA A 89 4.80 -10.32 6.37
CA ALA A 89 3.86 -9.21 6.49
C ALA A 89 2.97 -9.35 7.72
N SER A 90 2.34 -10.52 7.89
CA SER A 90 1.47 -10.81 9.03
C SER A 90 2.22 -10.73 10.36
N ALA A 91 3.44 -11.28 10.43
CA ALA A 91 4.26 -11.17 11.63
C ALA A 91 4.64 -9.72 11.96
N ALA A 92 4.98 -8.90 10.95
CA ALA A 92 5.31 -7.49 11.15
C ALA A 92 4.11 -6.67 11.67
N GLU A 93 2.93 -6.87 11.08
CA GLU A 93 1.70 -6.20 11.52
C GLU A 93 1.35 -6.56 12.97
N LEU A 94 1.36 -7.85 13.29
CA LEU A 94 1.05 -8.30 14.66
C LEU A 94 2.13 -7.91 15.67
N HIS A 95 3.39 -7.77 15.25
CA HIS A 95 4.47 -7.31 16.12
C HIS A 95 4.27 -5.85 16.55
N CYS A 96 3.67 -5.01 15.70
CA CYS A 96 3.36 -3.62 16.03
C CYS A 96 2.19 -3.49 17.03
N ILE A 97 1.35 -4.51 17.17
CA ILE A 97 0.23 -4.51 18.11
C ILE A 97 0.76 -4.87 19.51
N PRO A 98 0.66 -3.96 20.50
CA PRO A 98 1.19 -4.21 21.85
C PRO A 98 0.54 -5.43 22.49
N ALA A 99 1.34 -6.29 23.12
CA ALA A 99 0.82 -7.31 24.03
C ALA A 99 0.39 -6.60 25.33
N SER A 100 -0.91 -6.28 25.47
CA SER A 100 -1.45 -5.74 26.72
C SER A 100 -1.96 -6.86 27.63
N SER A 101 -1.46 -6.89 28.87
CA SER A 101 -2.07 -7.67 29.97
C SER A 101 -3.17 -6.89 30.69
N ASP A 102 -3.33 -5.59 30.40
CA ASP A 102 -4.37 -4.73 30.95
C ASP A 102 -5.65 -4.88 30.10
N PRO A 103 -6.76 -5.36 30.70
CA PRO A 103 -8.04 -5.54 30.02
C PRO A 103 -8.63 -4.26 29.40
N PHE A 104 -8.21 -3.08 29.87
CA PHE A 104 -8.74 -1.78 29.46
C PHE A 104 -7.78 -0.97 28.58
N ALA A 105 -6.48 -1.32 28.53
CA ALA A 105 -5.51 -0.66 27.66
C ALA A 105 -5.42 -1.26 26.24
N ALA A 106 -6.01 -2.44 26.01
CA ALA A 106 -5.91 -3.18 24.74
C ALA A 106 -6.74 -2.61 23.56
N GLY A 107 -7.51 -1.53 23.76
CA GLY A 107 -8.37 -0.97 22.72
C GLY A 107 -9.41 -1.97 22.15
N PRO A 108 -10.05 -1.65 21.01
CA PRO A 108 -11.00 -2.53 20.32
C PRO A 108 -10.37 -3.84 19.81
N TRP A 109 -9.03 -3.88 19.72
CA TRP A 109 -8.25 -4.97 19.12
C TRP A 109 -7.69 -5.89 20.20
N ARG A 110 -8.57 -6.63 20.86
CA ARG A 110 -8.16 -7.79 21.64
C ARG A 110 -7.64 -8.87 20.69
N LEU A 111 -6.35 -9.17 20.71
CA LEU A 111 -5.85 -10.46 20.20
C LEU A 111 -6.09 -11.54 21.26
N LEU A 112 -7.35 -11.89 21.49
CA LEU A 112 -7.74 -13.07 22.28
C LEU A 112 -7.98 -14.23 21.31
N GLY A 113 -6.95 -15.01 21.03
CA GLY A 113 -7.00 -16.14 20.10
C GLY A 113 -6.52 -15.78 18.70
N ALA A 114 -6.96 -16.56 17.71
CA ALA A 114 -6.61 -16.36 16.31
C ALA A 114 -7.29 -15.12 15.72
N THR A 115 -6.53 -14.36 14.95
CA THR A 115 -6.97 -13.22 14.14
C THR A 115 -6.87 -13.58 12.67
N ILE A 116 -7.77 -13.06 11.85
CA ILE A 116 -7.66 -13.17 10.40
C ILE A 116 -7.13 -11.85 9.86
N LEU A 117 -6.04 -11.92 9.09
CA LEU A 117 -5.49 -10.84 8.31
C LEU A 117 -5.85 -11.09 6.86
N ASP A 118 -6.67 -10.20 6.29
CA ASP A 118 -7.08 -10.28 4.91
C ASP A 118 -6.22 -9.36 4.05
N TYR A 119 -5.66 -9.95 3.00
CA TYR A 119 -5.04 -9.27 1.88
C TYR A 119 -5.84 -9.60 0.61
N GLU A 120 -5.81 -8.73 -0.40
CA GLU A 120 -6.47 -9.00 -1.68
C GLU A 120 -6.05 -10.36 -2.24
N GLY A 121 -6.98 -11.32 -2.27
CA GLY A 121 -6.73 -12.68 -2.75
C GLY A 121 -6.06 -13.64 -1.76
N HIS A 122 -5.73 -13.20 -0.54
CA HIS A 122 -5.07 -14.03 0.48
C HIS A 122 -5.67 -13.80 1.87
N SER A 123 -6.13 -14.85 2.54
CA SER A 123 -6.58 -14.78 3.94
C SER A 123 -5.59 -15.55 4.80
N VAL A 124 -5.09 -14.91 5.86
CA VAL A 124 -4.06 -15.44 6.74
C VAL A 124 -4.60 -15.48 8.17
N GLU A 125 -4.68 -16.67 8.75
CA GLU A 125 -5.05 -16.83 10.15
C GLU A 125 -3.78 -16.78 11.01
N ALA A 126 -3.78 -16.01 12.09
CA ALA A 126 -2.61 -15.83 12.94
C ALA A 126 -2.96 -15.71 14.41
N GLU A 127 -2.24 -16.44 15.26
CA GLU A 127 -2.41 -16.44 16.71
C GLU A 127 -1.07 -16.09 17.38
N ARG A 128 -1.12 -15.27 18.44
CA ARG A 128 0.08 -15.00 19.24
C ARG A 128 0.39 -16.17 20.16
N ALA A 129 1.48 -16.89 19.88
CA ALA A 129 1.97 -18.00 20.70
C ALA A 129 2.93 -17.55 21.82
N GLY A 130 3.44 -16.31 21.76
CA GLY A 130 4.29 -15.72 22.80
C GLY A 130 4.77 -14.30 22.45
N PRO A 131 5.61 -13.69 23.29
CA PRO A 131 6.25 -12.41 22.96
C PRO A 131 7.08 -12.56 21.68
N GLY A 132 6.74 -11.79 20.64
CA GLY A 132 7.40 -11.86 19.33
C GLY A 132 7.18 -13.17 18.56
N ARG A 133 6.39 -14.12 19.07
CA ARG A 133 6.19 -15.44 18.45
C ARG A 133 4.73 -15.64 18.04
N PHE A 134 4.52 -16.05 16.80
CA PHE A 134 3.22 -16.18 16.16
C PHE A 134 3.09 -17.55 15.52
N ARG A 135 1.89 -18.12 15.60
CA ARG A 135 1.44 -19.25 14.78
C ARG A 135 0.65 -18.65 13.63
N ILE A 136 1.10 -18.85 12.40
CA ILE A 136 0.50 -18.22 11.22
C ILE A 136 0.16 -19.32 10.19
N THR A 137 -1.09 -19.36 9.79
CA THR A 137 -1.62 -20.24 8.76
C THR A 137 -1.90 -19.43 7.50
N ALA A 138 -1.10 -19.64 6.47
CA ALA A 138 -1.22 -19.00 5.17
C ALA A 138 -1.26 -20.10 4.09
N GLU A 139 -2.17 -19.94 3.12
CA GLU A 139 -2.37 -20.90 2.02
C GLU A 139 -2.69 -22.34 2.49
N GLY A 140 -3.31 -22.48 3.67
CA GLY A 140 -3.68 -23.78 4.26
C GLY A 140 -2.56 -24.49 5.02
N GLU A 141 -1.37 -23.90 5.09
CA GLU A 141 -0.23 -24.44 5.85
C GLU A 141 0.10 -23.56 7.06
N GLU A 142 0.31 -24.19 8.21
CA GLU A 142 0.71 -23.53 9.46
C GLU A 142 2.25 -23.43 9.54
N SER A 143 2.75 -22.28 9.99
CA SER A 143 4.15 -22.06 10.36
C SER A 143 4.25 -21.30 11.68
N ILE A 144 5.33 -21.55 12.42
CA ILE A 144 5.71 -20.75 13.58
C ILE A 144 6.69 -19.68 13.13
N VAL A 145 6.34 -18.42 13.38
CA VAL A 145 7.17 -17.25 13.06
C VAL A 145 7.60 -16.56 14.34
N GLU A 146 8.91 -16.53 14.61
CA GLU A 146 9.51 -15.80 15.71
C GLU A 146 10.22 -14.55 15.20
N VAL A 147 9.73 -13.37 15.59
CA VAL A 147 10.33 -12.08 15.23
C VAL A 147 11.49 -11.79 16.16
N LEU A 148 12.70 -11.85 15.60
CA LEU A 148 13.95 -11.55 16.30
C LEU A 148 14.22 -10.04 16.34
N HIS A 149 13.90 -9.34 15.25
CA HIS A 149 14.09 -7.90 15.13
C HIS A 149 13.08 -7.32 14.14
N TYR A 150 12.51 -6.17 14.49
CA TYR A 150 11.74 -5.33 13.60
C TYR A 150 12.09 -3.86 13.86
N GLY A 151 12.51 -3.15 12.81
CA GLY A 151 12.96 -1.77 12.92
C GLY A 151 13.53 -1.27 11.61
N GLU A 152 13.54 0.07 11.42
CA GLU A 152 14.15 0.73 10.26
C GLU A 152 13.66 0.20 8.88
N GLY A 153 12.42 -0.31 8.83
CA GLY A 153 11.86 -0.89 7.60
C GLY A 153 12.37 -2.28 7.26
N HIS A 154 12.96 -3.01 8.22
CA HIS A 154 13.40 -4.39 8.06
C HIS A 154 12.84 -5.29 9.17
N ILE A 155 12.60 -6.55 8.81
CA ILE A 155 12.26 -7.62 9.74
C ILE A 155 13.25 -8.77 9.62
N ARG A 156 13.62 -9.35 10.76
CA ARG A 156 14.34 -10.63 10.85
C ARG A 156 13.54 -11.59 11.70
N THR A 157 13.29 -12.78 11.17
CA THR A 157 12.50 -13.81 11.82
C THR A 157 13.17 -15.18 11.76
N LEU A 158 12.67 -16.11 12.56
CA LEU A 158 12.77 -17.55 12.32
C LEU A 158 11.40 -18.03 11.86
N ILE A 159 11.32 -18.63 10.67
CA ILE A 159 10.13 -19.32 10.16
C ILE A 159 10.43 -20.81 10.28
N ASP A 160 9.73 -21.51 11.16
CA ASP A 160 9.95 -22.94 11.44
C ASP A 160 11.44 -23.27 11.73
N ASP A 161 12.06 -22.44 12.57
CA ASP A 161 13.49 -22.46 12.95
C ASP A 161 14.49 -22.10 11.83
N GLU A 162 14.03 -21.75 10.64
CA GLU A 162 14.88 -21.25 9.54
C GLU A 162 14.92 -19.71 9.50
N PRO A 163 16.10 -19.09 9.35
CA PRO A 163 16.21 -17.63 9.33
C PRO A 163 15.61 -17.05 8.05
N ALA A 164 14.77 -16.01 8.20
CA ALA A 164 14.23 -15.22 7.11
C ALA A 164 14.40 -13.72 7.38
N GLU A 165 14.61 -12.95 6.33
CA GLU A 165 14.71 -11.49 6.39
C GLU A 165 14.04 -10.83 5.19
N ALA A 166 13.42 -9.67 5.43
CA ALA A 166 12.81 -8.86 4.40
C ALA A 166 12.81 -7.38 4.78
N GLY A 167 12.79 -6.52 3.77
CA GLY A 167 12.33 -5.15 3.93
C GLY A 167 10.82 -5.12 4.10
N ILE A 168 10.31 -4.38 5.08
CA ILE A 168 8.87 -4.24 5.37
C ILE A 168 8.53 -2.75 5.49
N LEU A 169 7.53 -2.33 4.71
CA LEU A 169 6.87 -1.04 4.92
C LEU A 169 5.39 -1.31 5.20
N LEU A 170 4.95 -0.95 6.41
CA LEU A 170 3.55 -1.02 6.80
C LEU A 170 2.87 0.31 6.51
N ASP A 171 1.77 0.26 5.77
CA ASP A 171 0.80 1.35 5.63
C ASP A 171 -0.58 0.88 6.14
N ALA A 172 -1.52 1.81 6.27
CA ALA A 172 -2.89 1.55 6.69
C ALA A 172 -3.60 0.56 5.77
N LEU A 173 -3.43 0.72 4.44
CA LEU A 173 -4.14 -0.06 3.42
C LEU A 173 -3.26 -1.01 2.62
N GLU A 174 -1.93 -0.99 2.80
CA GLU A 174 -1.04 -1.90 2.13
C GLU A 174 0.20 -2.24 2.97
N VAL A 175 0.78 -3.40 2.70
CA VAL A 175 2.06 -3.84 3.23
C VAL A 175 2.98 -4.13 2.04
N LEU A 176 4.12 -3.45 1.99
CA LEU A 176 5.16 -3.76 1.01
C LEU A 176 6.20 -4.68 1.64
N VAL A 177 6.47 -5.81 1.00
CA VAL A 177 7.48 -6.78 1.40
C VAL A 177 8.56 -6.86 0.33
N SER A 178 9.78 -6.41 0.64
CA SER A 178 10.97 -6.69 -0.19
C SER A 178 11.57 -8.02 0.24
N LEU A 179 11.37 -9.05 -0.57
CA LEU A 179 11.88 -10.40 -0.33
C LEU A 179 12.75 -10.83 -1.51
N ARG A 180 14.02 -11.21 -1.23
CA ARG A 180 14.97 -11.73 -2.23
C ARG A 180 15.15 -10.82 -3.45
N GLY A 181 15.08 -9.50 -3.24
CA GLY A 181 15.19 -8.51 -4.32
C GLY A 181 13.93 -8.40 -5.18
N GLU A 182 12.77 -8.80 -4.67
CA GLU A 182 11.46 -8.57 -5.30
C GLU A 182 10.53 -7.90 -4.30
N THR A 183 9.78 -6.91 -4.76
CA THR A 183 8.82 -6.19 -3.92
C THR A 183 7.43 -6.75 -4.19
N HIS A 184 6.79 -7.25 -3.14
CA HIS A 184 5.42 -7.75 -3.14
C HIS A 184 4.52 -6.75 -2.40
N THR A 185 3.43 -6.34 -3.05
CA THR A 185 2.43 -5.46 -2.45
C THR A 185 1.25 -6.29 -1.98
N LEU A 186 0.99 -6.26 -0.67
CA LEU A 186 -0.16 -6.88 -0.03
C LEU A 186 -1.17 -5.80 0.33
N ARG A 187 -2.22 -5.66 -0.48
CA ARG A 187 -3.29 -4.68 -0.24
C ARG A 187 -4.28 -5.25 0.77
N LYS A 188 -4.68 -4.45 1.75
CA LYS A 188 -5.72 -4.80 2.73
C LYS A 188 -7.08 -4.35 2.21
N PRO A 189 -8.17 -5.04 2.54
CA PRO A 189 -9.50 -4.55 2.22
C PRO A 189 -9.73 -3.21 2.92
N THR A 190 -10.30 -2.26 2.19
CA THR A 190 -10.79 -1.03 2.78
C THR A 190 -11.84 -1.40 3.83
N PRO A 191 -11.79 -0.84 5.05
CA PRO A 191 -12.84 -1.08 6.04
C PRO A 191 -14.20 -0.85 5.40
N PRO A 192 -15.18 -1.75 5.57
CA PRO A 192 -16.53 -1.46 5.14
C PRO A 192 -16.96 -0.17 5.82
N ALA A 193 -17.50 0.78 5.05
CA ALA A 193 -18.14 1.94 5.63
C ALA A 193 -19.16 1.44 6.67
N VAL A 194 -19.16 2.04 7.85
CA VAL A 194 -19.99 1.57 8.97
C VAL A 194 -21.43 2.04 8.75
N ASP A 195 -22.05 1.55 7.68
CA ASP A 195 -23.49 1.57 7.44
C ASP A 195 -23.77 0.45 6.44
N GLU A 196 -24.21 -0.70 6.96
CA GLU A 196 -25.16 -1.61 6.30
C GLU A 196 -25.38 -2.86 7.17
N THR A 197 -26.10 -2.65 8.29
CA THR A 197 -26.98 -3.70 8.81
C THR A 197 -28.41 -3.18 8.77
N GLY A 198 -29.01 -3.29 7.58
CA GLY A 198 -30.43 -3.04 7.37
C GLY A 198 -30.85 -3.58 6.00
N PRO A 199 -31.86 -4.47 5.92
CA PRO A 199 -32.43 -4.82 4.63
C PRO A 199 -33.34 -3.67 4.19
N GLY A 200 -32.85 -2.85 3.26
CA GLY A 200 -33.62 -1.75 2.67
C GLY A 200 -32.72 -0.82 1.87
N ALA A 201 -32.64 -1.06 0.57
CA ALA A 201 -31.93 -0.22 -0.38
C ALA A 201 -32.56 1.19 -0.46
N ASP A 202 -31.74 2.21 -0.28
CA ASP A 202 -31.77 3.43 -1.09
C ASP A 202 -30.32 3.78 -1.41
N ALA A 203 -30.03 4.00 -2.70
CA ALA A 203 -28.69 4.24 -3.22
C ALA A 203 -28.19 5.63 -2.79
N ALA A 204 -27.63 5.70 -1.58
CA ALA A 204 -26.91 6.86 -1.08
C ALA A 204 -25.43 6.72 -1.40
N VAL A 205 -24.89 7.63 -2.22
CA VAL A 205 -23.45 7.70 -2.48
C VAL A 205 -22.88 8.86 -1.67
N SER A 206 -21.97 8.55 -0.73
CA SER A 206 -21.27 9.54 0.08
C SER A 206 -19.92 9.91 -0.54
N LEU A 207 -19.72 11.20 -0.77
CA LEU A 207 -18.46 11.76 -1.26
C LEU A 207 -17.58 12.09 -0.05
N THR A 208 -16.38 11.50 0.02
CA THR A 208 -15.45 11.69 1.15
C THR A 208 -14.22 12.49 0.74
N ALA A 209 -13.63 13.20 1.72
CA ALA A 209 -12.39 13.93 1.51
C ALA A 209 -11.21 12.95 1.37
N PRO A 210 -10.52 12.91 0.22
CA PRO A 210 -9.41 11.96 0.00
C PRO A 210 -8.18 12.28 0.87
N MET A 211 -8.13 13.50 1.41
CA MET A 211 -7.03 14.02 2.22
C MET A 211 -7.52 15.17 3.10
N PRO A 212 -6.83 15.50 4.21
CA PRO A 212 -7.17 16.66 5.01
C PRO A 212 -7.08 17.95 4.19
N GLY A 213 -8.08 18.80 4.29
CA GLY A 213 -8.16 20.05 3.52
C GLY A 213 -9.13 21.05 4.14
N THR A 214 -9.26 22.21 3.50
CA THR A 214 -10.21 23.26 3.89
C THR A 214 -11.29 23.38 2.82
N VAL A 215 -12.56 23.47 3.20
CA VAL A 215 -13.62 23.82 2.23
C VAL A 215 -13.44 25.27 1.82
N VAL A 216 -13.02 25.53 0.58
CA VAL A 216 -12.84 26.90 0.08
C VAL A 216 -14.14 27.48 -0.43
N LYS A 217 -15.03 26.62 -0.93
CA LYS A 217 -16.28 27.08 -1.49
C LYS A 217 -17.33 25.98 -1.50
N VAL A 218 -18.53 26.30 -1.02
CA VAL A 218 -19.71 25.45 -1.16
C VAL A 218 -20.60 26.03 -2.25
N LEU A 219 -21.04 25.21 -3.21
CA LEU A 219 -21.83 25.65 -4.37
C LEU A 219 -23.26 25.07 -4.40
N VAL A 220 -23.59 24.20 -3.43
CA VAL A 220 -24.90 23.58 -3.29
C VAL A 220 -25.42 23.69 -1.86
N LEU A 221 -26.73 23.60 -1.71
CA LEU A 221 -27.41 23.56 -0.40
C LEU A 221 -27.94 22.16 -0.12
N GLU A 222 -28.07 21.83 1.17
CA GLU A 222 -28.82 20.64 1.58
C GLU A 222 -30.27 20.72 1.05
N GLY A 223 -30.76 19.63 0.48
CA GLY A 223 -32.04 19.53 -0.22
C GLY A 223 -32.05 20.00 -1.67
N GLN A 224 -30.91 20.43 -2.24
CA GLN A 224 -30.83 20.89 -3.63
C GLN A 224 -30.70 19.72 -4.62
N GLU A 225 -31.43 19.78 -5.74
CA GLU A 225 -31.26 18.88 -6.88
C GLU A 225 -29.98 19.21 -7.66
N VAL A 226 -29.21 18.18 -8.01
CA VAL A 226 -27.93 18.25 -8.71
C VAL A 226 -27.89 17.27 -9.89
N GLU A 227 -27.22 17.64 -10.97
CA GLU A 227 -26.99 16.80 -12.15
C GLU A 227 -25.67 16.01 -12.03
N GLU A 228 -25.54 14.89 -12.76
CA GLU A 228 -24.27 14.14 -12.83
C GLU A 228 -23.12 15.05 -13.33
N GLY A 229 -21.99 15.02 -12.63
CA GLY A 229 -20.82 15.85 -12.92
C GLY A 229 -20.94 17.30 -12.41
N GLN A 230 -22.09 17.72 -11.87
CA GLN A 230 -22.28 19.06 -11.33
C GLN A 230 -21.36 19.31 -10.14
N LEU A 231 -20.69 20.46 -10.13
CA LEU A 231 -19.79 20.85 -9.05
C LEU A 231 -20.57 21.16 -7.76
N LEU A 232 -20.20 20.50 -6.66
CA LEU A 232 -20.87 20.61 -5.35
C LEU A 232 -20.11 21.54 -4.41
N LEU A 233 -18.81 21.31 -4.25
CA LEU A 233 -17.93 22.14 -3.42
C LEU A 233 -16.49 22.06 -3.91
N VAL A 234 -15.65 22.93 -3.38
CA VAL A 234 -14.21 22.99 -3.67
C VAL A 234 -13.44 22.84 -2.37
N LEU A 235 -12.55 21.86 -2.34
CA LEU A 235 -11.60 21.65 -1.26
C LEU A 235 -10.24 22.23 -1.62
N GLU A 236 -9.58 22.92 -0.70
CA GLU A 236 -8.17 23.23 -0.79
C GLU A 236 -7.38 22.27 0.08
N ALA A 237 -6.55 21.47 -0.58
CA ALA A 237 -5.57 20.64 0.08
C ALA A 237 -4.25 20.79 -0.66
N MET A 238 -3.13 20.82 0.07
CA MET A 238 -1.79 21.01 -0.53
C MET A 238 -1.67 22.24 -1.47
N LYS A 239 -2.34 23.36 -1.13
CA LYS A 239 -2.38 24.62 -1.93
C LYS A 239 -3.02 24.46 -3.32
N MET A 240 -3.81 23.41 -3.51
CA MET A 240 -4.52 23.11 -4.74
C MET A 240 -6.00 23.02 -4.45
N GLU A 241 -6.80 23.71 -5.25
CA GLU A 241 -8.24 23.60 -5.25
C GLU A 241 -8.67 22.34 -6.03
N GLN A 242 -9.35 21.43 -5.35
CA GLN A 242 -9.92 20.23 -5.91
C GLN A 242 -11.44 20.36 -5.99
N PRO A 243 -12.03 20.34 -7.20
CA PRO A 243 -13.47 20.31 -7.37
C PRO A 243 -14.04 18.95 -6.94
N VAL A 244 -15.10 18.98 -6.15
CA VAL A 244 -15.89 17.80 -5.77
C VAL A 244 -17.21 17.86 -6.53
N SER A 245 -17.38 16.96 -7.49
CA SER A 245 -18.55 16.89 -8.38
C SER A 245 -19.48 15.74 -8.00
N ALA A 246 -20.77 15.88 -8.33
CA ALA A 246 -21.78 14.85 -8.15
C ALA A 246 -21.49 13.62 -9.02
N PRO A 247 -21.50 12.40 -8.46
CA PRO A 247 -21.26 11.18 -9.22
C PRO A 247 -22.46 10.76 -10.08
N HIS A 248 -23.66 11.25 -9.77
CA HIS A 248 -24.91 11.04 -10.50
C HIS A 248 -25.88 12.19 -10.24
N ALA A 249 -26.99 12.24 -10.97
CA ALA A 249 -28.08 13.17 -10.68
C ALA A 249 -28.82 12.74 -9.40
N GLY A 250 -29.21 13.70 -8.55
CA GLY A 250 -29.80 13.38 -7.25
C GLY A 250 -30.14 14.60 -6.41
N VAL A 251 -30.52 14.37 -5.16
CA VAL A 251 -30.75 15.42 -4.15
C VAL A 251 -29.65 15.37 -3.11
N VAL A 252 -29.05 16.52 -2.80
CA VAL A 252 -28.08 16.65 -1.71
C VAL A 252 -28.78 16.38 -0.38
N HIS A 253 -28.47 15.26 0.27
CA HIS A 253 -29.08 14.84 1.53
C HIS A 253 -28.37 15.43 2.74
N SER A 254 -27.04 15.51 2.70
CA SER A 254 -26.23 16.01 3.82
C SER A 254 -25.04 16.82 3.32
N LEU A 255 -24.78 17.95 3.99
CA LEU A 255 -23.61 18.80 3.77
C LEU A 255 -23.04 19.26 5.14
N PRO A 256 -22.22 18.45 5.80
CA PRO A 256 -21.79 18.68 7.19
C PRO A 256 -20.74 19.79 7.37
N PHE A 257 -20.22 20.39 6.29
CA PHE A 257 -19.14 21.37 6.34
C PHE A 257 -19.48 22.67 5.60
N ASP A 258 -19.34 23.79 6.31
CA ASP A 258 -19.46 25.14 5.74
C ASP A 258 -18.16 25.61 5.08
N GLU A 259 -18.25 26.63 4.24
CA GLU A 259 -17.08 27.34 3.69
C GLU A 259 -16.14 27.83 4.80
N GLY A 260 -14.85 27.53 4.67
CA GLY A 260 -13.80 27.79 5.65
C GLY A 260 -13.54 26.65 6.65
N SER A 261 -14.34 25.58 6.63
CA SER A 261 -14.20 24.46 7.56
C SER A 261 -12.97 23.60 7.26
N LEU A 262 -12.26 23.17 8.31
CA LEU A 262 -11.20 22.17 8.23
C LEU A 262 -11.81 20.78 8.19
N VAL A 263 -11.50 20.01 7.15
CA VAL A 263 -12.00 18.67 6.90
C VAL A 263 -10.87 17.65 7.10
N PRO A 264 -11.03 16.67 8.01
CA PRO A 264 -10.11 15.54 8.12
C PRO A 264 -10.16 14.63 6.89
N GLY A 265 -9.05 13.99 6.54
CA GLY A 265 -9.04 12.95 5.51
C GLY A 265 -9.98 11.79 5.88
N GLY A 266 -10.77 11.33 4.91
CA GLY A 266 -11.80 10.31 5.07
C GLY A 266 -13.15 10.82 5.57
N ALA A 267 -13.31 12.11 5.89
CA ALA A 267 -14.59 12.66 6.33
C ALA A 267 -15.59 12.81 5.16
N VAL A 268 -16.88 12.53 5.42
CA VAL A 268 -17.97 12.69 4.43
C VAL A 268 -18.23 14.17 4.18
N LEU A 269 -18.08 14.59 2.92
CA LEU A 269 -18.25 15.96 2.46
C LEU A 269 -19.67 16.27 2.02
N VAL A 270 -20.27 15.35 1.27
CA VAL A 270 -21.63 15.49 0.72
C VAL A 270 -22.23 14.10 0.57
N GLU A 271 -23.49 13.93 0.94
CA GLU A 271 -24.29 12.76 0.56
C GLU A 271 -25.28 13.15 -0.52
N VAL A 272 -25.32 12.40 -1.61
CA VAL A 272 -26.29 12.61 -2.70
C VAL A 272 -27.11 11.34 -2.85
N HIS A 273 -28.44 11.47 -2.79
CA HIS A 273 -29.37 10.37 -3.00
C HIS A 273 -29.94 10.46 -4.42
N GLU A 274 -30.04 9.33 -5.11
CA GLU A 274 -30.66 9.29 -6.44
C GLU A 274 -32.12 9.76 -6.39
N THR A 275 -32.50 10.66 -7.30
CA THR A 275 -33.90 11.02 -7.49
C THR A 275 -34.58 9.88 -8.23
N GLN A 276 -35.32 9.02 -7.52
CA GLN A 276 -36.11 7.94 -8.14
C GLN A 276 -37.02 8.52 -9.23
N SER A 277 -36.64 8.32 -10.49
CA SER A 277 -37.58 8.39 -11.61
C SER A 277 -38.36 7.07 -11.58
N GLY A 278 -39.67 7.16 -11.31
CA GLY A 278 -40.51 6.03 -10.90
C GLY A 278 -40.73 4.91 -11.89
#